data_AF-A0A6B2MK71-F1
#
_entry.id   AF-A0A6B2MK71-F1
#
_cell.length_a   1.000
_cell.length_b   1.000
_cell.length_c   1.000
_cell.angle_alpha   90.00
_cell.angle_beta   90.00
_cell.angle_gamma   90.00
#
_symmetry.space_group_name_H-M   'P 1'
#
loop_
_entity.id
_entity.type
_entity.pdbx_description
1 polymer ?
#
loop_
_entity_poly.entity_id
_entity_poly.type
_entity_poly.pdbx_seq_one_letter_code
_entity_poly.pdbx_strand_id
1 'polypeptide(L)'
;MNSIITRSFGGLTRPYYIRNFLFSLIFPTVFIFISSFGKEGLPGGLLALVLIFMAVSCLLYPYSRFVYESVVNYIVGRNMFFVNAALMLVVKFMTMFLCWYLAIFIAPLGLAYLFFRHRPTGAN
;
A
#
# COMPACT_ATOMS: atom_id res chain seq x y z
N MET A 1 -26.36 -9.96 1.06
CA MET A 1 -25.71 -9.77 -0.26
C MET A 1 -25.03 -8.39 -0.21
N ASN A 2 -23.72 -8.16 -0.05
CA ASN A 2 -22.49 -8.88 -0.37
C ASN A 2 -21.54 -8.91 0.86
N SER A 3 -21.68 -9.93 1.70
CA SER A 3 -20.90 -10.12 2.93
C SER A 3 -19.40 -10.43 2.70
N ILE A 4 -18.97 -10.62 1.45
CA ILE A 4 -17.58 -10.89 1.08
C ILE A 4 -16.81 -9.57 0.88
N ILE A 5 -17.48 -8.52 0.38
CA ILE A 5 -16.88 -7.19 0.19
C ILE A 5 -16.76 -6.50 1.55
N THR A 6 -17.78 -6.55 2.40
CA THR A 6 -17.70 -5.98 3.76
C THR A 6 -16.71 -6.71 4.67
N ARG A 7 -16.35 -7.94 4.33
CA ARG A 7 -15.34 -8.72 5.03
C ARG A 7 -13.94 -8.40 4.48
N SER A 8 -13.72 -8.51 3.18
CA SER A 8 -12.42 -8.17 2.58
C SER A 8 -12.03 -6.69 2.68
N PHE A 9 -13.02 -5.78 2.73
CA PHE A 9 -12.84 -4.34 2.97
C PHE A 9 -13.19 -3.91 4.41
N GLY A 10 -13.58 -4.83 5.30
CA GLY A 10 -14.07 -4.52 6.65
C GLY A 10 -13.00 -4.01 7.62
N GLY A 11 -11.72 -4.21 7.31
CA GLY A 11 -10.59 -3.64 8.06
C GLY A 11 -10.13 -2.27 7.55
N LEU A 12 -10.55 -1.86 6.35
CA LEU A 12 -10.14 -0.61 5.71
C LEU A 12 -11.34 0.30 5.49
N THR A 13 -11.46 1.37 6.27
CA THR A 13 -12.45 2.41 6.01
C THR A 13 -12.26 2.94 4.57
N ARG A 14 -13.32 2.95 3.75
CA ARG A 14 -13.30 3.48 2.36
C ARG A 14 -12.52 4.80 2.19
N PRO A 15 -12.67 5.83 3.06
CA PRO A 15 -11.88 7.05 2.95
C PRO A 15 -10.37 6.84 3.14
N TYR A 16 -9.96 5.86 3.95
CA TYR A 16 -8.54 5.51 4.15
C TYR A 16 -7.92 4.86 2.91
N TYR A 17 -8.66 3.95 2.26
CA TYR A 17 -8.25 3.32 1.00
C TYR A 17 -8.02 4.38 -0.09
N ILE A 18 -9.00 5.26 -0.30
CA ILE A 18 -8.96 6.29 -1.35
C ILE A 18 -7.79 7.25 -1.13
N ARG A 19 -7.56 7.70 0.11
CA ARG A 19 -6.44 8.59 0.44
C ARG A 19 -5.10 7.96 0.08
N ASN A 20 -4.87 6.72 0.50
CA ASN A 20 -3.60 6.04 0.23
C ASN A 20 -3.42 5.70 -1.25
N PHE A 21 -4.51 5.38 -1.96
CA PHE A 21 -4.49 5.18 -3.40
C PHE A 21 -4.11 6.47 -4.17
N LEU A 22 -4.65 7.62 -3.76
CA LEU A 22 -4.29 8.91 -4.35
C LEU A 22 -2.82 9.26 -4.09
N PHE A 23 -2.29 8.95 -2.91
CA PHE A 23 -0.87 9.14 -2.62
C PHE A 23 0.04 8.22 -3.44
N SER A 24 -0.35 6.96 -3.66
CA SER A 24 0.44 6.06 -4.49
C SER A 24 0.46 6.46 -5.97
N LEU A 25 -0.51 7.26 -6.44
CA LEU A 25 -0.55 7.79 -7.80
C LEU A 25 0.53 8.86 -8.07
N ILE A 26 1.12 9.45 -7.02
CA ILE A 26 2.21 10.43 -7.15
C ILE A 26 3.48 9.79 -7.72
N PHE A 27 3.79 8.55 -7.34
CA PHE A 27 4.98 7.84 -7.83
C PHE A 27 4.98 7.58 -9.35
N PRO A 28 3.93 6.98 -9.96
CA PRO A 28 3.89 6.77 -11.40
C PRO A 28 3.83 8.09 -12.19
N THR A 29 3.15 9.13 -11.68
CA THR A 29 3.09 10.43 -12.36
C THR A 29 4.46 11.12 -12.41
N VAL A 30 5.19 11.13 -11.31
CA VAL A 30 6.57 11.66 -11.26
C VAL A 30 7.51 10.84 -12.17
N PHE A 31 7.36 9.52 -12.20
CA PHE A 31 8.18 8.65 -13.05
C PHE A 31 7.96 8.90 -14.55
N ILE A 32 6.71 9.04 -14.98
CA ILE A 32 6.35 9.37 -16.38
C ILE A 32 6.89 10.75 -16.76
N PHE A 33 6.77 11.72 -15.85
CA PHE A 33 7.29 13.08 -16.06
C PHE A 33 8.81 13.06 -16.28
N ILE A 34 9.58 12.42 -15.40
CA ILE A 34 11.04 12.30 -15.52
C ILE A 34 11.42 11.56 -16.81
N SER A 35 10.71 10.48 -17.15
CA SER A 35 10.97 9.70 -18.37
C SER A 35 10.75 10.50 -19.65
N SER A 36 9.89 11.53 -19.61
CA SER A 36 9.59 12.40 -20.75
C SER A 36 10.70 13.43 -21.05
N PHE A 37 11.62 13.68 -20.11
CA PHE A 37 12.80 14.54 -20.31
C PHE A 37 14.06 13.78 -20.76
N GLY A 38 14.03 12.43 -20.74
CA GLY A 38 15.14 11.59 -21.16
C GLY A 38 15.29 11.57 -22.69
N LYS A 39 16.50 11.85 -23.21
CA LYS A 39 16.80 11.80 -24.65
C LYS A 39 16.88 10.37 -25.22
N GLU A 40 17.10 9.38 -24.35
CA GLU A 40 17.06 7.96 -24.69
C GLU A 40 15.77 7.36 -24.12
N GLY A 41 14.78 7.14 -24.99
CA GLY A 41 13.54 6.48 -24.58
C GLY A 41 13.81 5.02 -24.23
N LEU A 42 13.25 4.53 -23.12
CA LEU A 42 13.24 3.09 -22.86
C LEU A 42 12.58 2.36 -24.04
N PRO A 43 13.08 1.18 -24.45
CA PRO A 43 12.41 0.38 -25.46
C PRO A 43 10.96 0.13 -25.05
N GLY A 44 10.02 0.32 -25.99
CA GLY A 44 8.58 0.40 -25.68
C GLY A 44 8.03 -0.80 -24.89
N GLY A 45 8.58 -2.00 -25.10
CA GLY A 45 8.22 -3.19 -24.32
C GLY A 45 8.64 -3.12 -22.85
N LEU A 46 9.80 -2.53 -22.56
CA LEU A 46 10.27 -2.33 -21.18
C LEU A 46 9.46 -1.25 -20.47
N LEU A 47 9.10 -0.19 -21.18
CA LEU A 47 8.25 0.88 -20.65
C LEU A 47 6.85 0.37 -20.29
N ALA A 48 6.26 -0.50 -21.13
CA ALA A 48 4.99 -1.16 -20.82
C ALA A 48 5.07 -2.03 -19.57
N LEU A 49 6.14 -2.83 -19.41
CA LEU A 49 6.33 -3.65 -18.20
C LEU A 49 6.45 -2.81 -16.94
N VAL A 50 7.22 -1.72 -16.97
CA VAL A 50 7.39 -0.82 -15.82
C VAL A 50 6.07 -0.16 -15.45
N LEU A 51 5.28 0.29 -16.43
CA LEU A 51 3.96 0.88 -16.17
C LEU A 51 2.99 -0.13 -15.56
N ILE A 52 2.96 -1.38 -16.06
CA ILE A 52 2.13 -2.45 -15.49
C ILE A 52 2.56 -2.73 -14.05
N PHE A 53 3.87 -2.84 -13.79
CA PHE A 53 4.42 -3.05 -12.46
C PHE A 53 4.03 -1.91 -11.49
N MET A 54 4.14 -0.66 -11.94
CA MET A 54 3.74 0.51 -11.13
C MET A 54 2.23 0.54 -10.87
N ALA A 55 1.41 0.19 -11.87
CA ALA A 55 -0.05 0.14 -11.71
C ALA A 55 -0.47 -0.93 -10.70
N VAL A 56 0.12 -2.13 -10.79
CA VAL A 56 -0.11 -3.22 -9.82
C VAL A 56 0.34 -2.81 -8.42
N SER A 57 1.54 -2.22 -8.31
CA SER A 57 2.07 -1.74 -7.03
C SER A 57 1.21 -0.63 -6.41
N CYS A 58 0.66 0.27 -7.23
CA CYS A 58 -0.28 1.31 -6.81
C CYS A 58 -1.59 0.72 -6.25
N LEU A 59 -2.11 -0.34 -6.88
CA LEU A 59 -3.32 -1.01 -6.42
C LEU A 59 -3.09 -1.85 -5.14
N LEU A 60 -1.91 -2.45 -5.00
CA LEU A 60 -1.50 -3.25 -3.85
C LEU A 60 -1.04 -2.41 -2.64
N TYR A 61 -0.60 -1.18 -2.88
CA TYR A 61 -0.13 -0.25 -1.85
C TYR A 61 -1.05 -0.09 -0.64
N PRO A 62 -2.38 0.17 -0.78
CA PRO A 62 -3.27 0.30 0.37
C PRO A 62 -3.33 -0.97 1.23
N TYR A 63 -3.12 -2.15 0.65
CA TYR A 63 -3.09 -3.42 1.38
C TYR A 63 -1.76 -3.60 2.13
N SER A 64 -0.64 -3.32 1.48
CA SER A 64 0.69 -3.35 2.12
C SER A 64 0.75 -2.43 3.34
N ARG A 65 0.19 -1.23 3.21
CA ARG A 65 0.16 -0.25 4.29
C ARG A 65 -0.72 -0.65 5.45
N PHE A 66 -1.85 -1.31 5.19
CA PHE A 66 -2.69 -1.87 6.25
C PHE A 66 -1.94 -2.89 7.11
N VAL A 67 -1.16 -3.78 6.49
CA VAL A 67 -0.33 -4.76 7.20
C VAL A 67 0.73 -4.05 8.02
N TYR A 68 1.44 -3.09 7.43
CA TYR A 68 2.44 -2.30 8.13
C TYR A 68 1.86 -1.60 9.37
N GLU A 69 0.75 -0.89 9.23
CA GLU A 69 0.11 -0.21 10.37
C GLU A 69 -0.40 -1.21 11.41
N SER A 70 -0.87 -2.38 11.01
CA SER A 70 -1.26 -3.44 11.96
C SER A 70 -0.08 -3.94 12.78
N VAL A 71 1.09 -4.14 12.14
CA VAL A 71 2.33 -4.56 12.80
C VAL A 71 2.87 -3.45 13.71
N VAL A 72 2.91 -2.20 13.24
CA VAL A 72 3.36 -1.06 14.04
C VAL A 72 2.45 -0.84 15.24
N ASN A 73 1.14 -0.93 15.08
CA ASN A 73 0.19 -0.81 16.19
C ASN A 73 0.39 -1.94 17.21
N TYR A 74 0.69 -3.16 16.75
CA TYR A 74 1.00 -4.28 17.63
C TYR A 74 2.31 -4.06 18.43
N ILE A 75 3.35 -3.52 17.79
CA ILE A 75 4.66 -3.27 18.43
C ILE A 75 4.60 -2.07 19.39
N VAL A 76 4.03 -0.95 18.94
CA VAL A 76 3.95 0.31 19.69
C VAL A 76 2.88 0.24 20.78
N GLY A 77 1.80 -0.50 20.53
CA GLY A 77 0.65 -0.60 21.43
C GLY A 77 -0.03 0.74 21.64
N ARG A 78 -0.50 0.98 22.88
CA ARG A 78 -1.18 2.22 23.31
C ARG A 78 -0.22 3.34 23.73
N ASN A 79 1.08 3.21 23.44
CA ASN A 79 2.08 4.20 23.85
C ASN A 79 2.10 5.41 22.91
N MET A 80 2.04 6.61 23.48
CA MET A 80 2.11 7.86 22.74
C MET A 80 3.55 8.38 22.73
N PHE A 81 4.22 8.26 21.59
CA PHE A 81 5.57 8.81 21.40
C PHE A 81 5.48 10.28 20.98
N PHE A 82 6.06 11.17 21.79
CA PHE A 82 6.23 12.58 21.44
C PHE A 82 7.58 12.76 20.73
N VAL A 83 7.53 12.90 19.41
CA VAL A 83 8.70 13.07 18.55
C VAL A 83 8.55 14.35 17.73
N ASN A 84 9.67 14.94 17.31
CA ASN A 84 9.66 16.14 16.47
C ASN A 84 8.81 15.89 15.20
N ALA A 85 7.93 16.84 14.88
CA ALA A 85 7.03 16.76 13.72
C ALA A 85 7.78 16.50 12.40
N ALA A 86 8.97 17.10 12.23
CA ALA A 86 9.81 16.88 11.05
C ALA A 86 10.27 15.41 10.95
N LEU A 87 10.72 14.84 12.07
CA LEU A 87 11.16 13.44 12.14
C LEU A 87 9.99 12.49 11.88
N MET A 88 8.84 12.74 12.51
CA MET A 88 7.62 11.95 12.29
C MET A 88 7.23 11.94 10.80
N LEU A 89 7.28 13.10 10.15
CA LEU A 89 6.93 13.24 8.74
C LEU A 89 7.92 12.51 7.83
N VAL A 90 9.23 12.61 8.08
CA VAL A 90 10.26 11.87 7.32
C VAL A 90 10.05 10.36 7.44
N VAL A 91 9.87 9.83 8.66
CA VAL A 91 9.61 8.41 8.87
C VAL A 91 8.34 7.97 8.14
N LYS A 92 7.30 8.82 8.15
CA LYS A 92 6.06 8.54 7.43
C LYS A 92 6.29 8.47 5.92
N PHE A 93 7.06 9.37 5.32
CA PHE A 93 7.39 9.29 3.90
C PHE A 93 8.28 8.09 3.55
N MET A 94 9.28 7.79 4.38
CA MET A 94 10.15 6.62 4.18
C MET A 94 9.37 5.32 4.24
N THR A 95 8.47 5.18 5.21
CA THR A 95 7.61 3.99 5.36
C THR A 95 6.58 3.89 4.23
N MET A 96 6.07 5.02 3.72
CA MET A 96 5.25 5.05 2.51
C MET A 96 6.02 4.53 1.28
N PHE A 97 7.28 4.95 1.08
CA PHE A 97 8.10 4.47 -0.02
C PHE A 97 8.44 2.98 0.10
N LEU A 98 8.81 2.53 1.30
CA LEU A 98 9.06 1.12 1.61
C LEU A 98 7.83 0.24 1.35
N CYS A 99 6.65 0.65 1.81
CA CYS A 99 5.41 -0.11 1.59
C CYS A 99 5.03 -0.20 0.10
N TRP A 100 5.41 0.80 -0.70
CA TRP A 100 5.19 0.82 -2.15
C TRP A 100 6.17 -0.09 -2.89
N TYR A 101 7.46 -0.03 -2.55
CA TYR A 101 8.48 -0.91 -3.12
C TYR A 101 8.25 -2.39 -2.77
N LEU A 102 7.89 -2.66 -1.52
CA LEU A 102 7.61 -4.02 -1.02
C LEU A 102 6.14 -4.44 -1.22
N ALA A 103 5.33 -3.65 -1.94
CA ALA A 103 3.90 -3.91 -2.09
C ALA A 103 3.61 -5.32 -2.62
N ILE A 104 4.40 -5.79 -3.59
CA ILE A 104 4.24 -7.12 -4.20
C ILE A 104 4.49 -8.25 -3.21
N PHE A 105 5.35 -8.06 -2.21
CA PHE A 105 5.65 -9.08 -1.20
C PHE A 105 4.73 -8.99 0.01
N ILE A 106 4.39 -7.78 0.45
CA ILE A 106 3.60 -7.53 1.67
C ILE A 106 2.09 -7.62 1.40
N ALA A 107 1.62 -7.25 0.21
CA ALA A 107 0.19 -7.30 -0.10
C ALA A 107 -0.39 -8.74 -0.12
N PRO A 108 0.30 -9.78 -0.64
CA PRO A 108 -0.17 -11.16 -0.51
C PRO A 108 -0.38 -11.59 0.94
N LEU A 109 0.52 -11.17 1.85
CA LEU A 109 0.37 -11.38 3.29
C LEU A 109 -0.86 -10.67 3.85
N GLY A 110 -1.12 -9.43 3.42
CA GLY A 110 -2.32 -8.69 3.81
C GLY A 110 -3.62 -9.31 3.31
N LEU A 111 -3.62 -9.80 2.07
CA LEU A 111 -4.75 -10.47 1.45
C LEU A 111 -5.02 -11.82 2.11
N ALA A 112 -3.98 -12.60 2.41
CA ALA A 112 -4.06 -13.84 3.18
C ALA A 112 -4.57 -13.59 4.61
N TYR A 113 -4.06 -12.56 5.31
CA TYR A 113 -4.51 -12.19 6.65
C TYR A 113 -6.00 -11.82 6.68
N LEU A 114 -6.46 -11.02 5.71
CA LEU A 114 -7.88 -10.71 5.53
C LEU A 114 -8.71 -11.96 5.22
N PHE A 115 -8.20 -12.89 4.42
CA PHE A 115 -8.89 -14.14 4.09
C PHE A 115 -9.06 -15.06 5.32
N PHE A 116 -8.03 -15.20 6.16
CA PHE A 116 -8.10 -16.01 7.38
C PHE A 116 -8.96 -15.39 8.48
N ARG A 117 -8.92 -14.07 8.67
CA ARG A 117 -9.73 -13.33 9.65
C ARG A 117 -11.24 -13.48 9.43
N HIS A 118 -11.66 -13.74 8.19
CA HIS A 118 -13.06 -13.84 7.79
C HIS A 118 -13.60 -15.25 7.65
N ARG A 119 -12.78 -16.28 7.93
CA ARG A 119 -13.30 -17.61 8.16
C ARG A 119 -14.12 -17.56 9.46
N PRO A 120 -15.43 -17.85 9.41
CA PRO A 120 -16.17 -18.04 10.65
C PRO A 120 -15.55 -19.26 11.34
N THR A 121 -15.01 -19.03 12.54
CA THR A 121 -14.79 -20.09 13.52
C THR A 121 -16.16 -20.68 13.84
N GLY A 122 -16.53 -21.75 13.14
CA GLY A 122 -17.89 -22.31 13.24
C GLY A 122 -18.25 -23.17 12.04
N ALA A 123 -17.56 -24.29 11.87
CA ALA A 123 -18.20 -25.50 11.38
C ALA A 123 -18.00 -26.53 12.51
N ASN A 124 -19.07 -26.75 13.26
CA ASN A 124 -19.25 -27.94 14.07
C ASN A 124 -19.20 -29.18 13.17
#